data_AF-A0A2V5WLA8-F1
#
_entry.id   AF-A0A2V5WLA8-F1
#
_cell.length_a   1.000
_cell.length_b   1.000
_cell.length_c   1.000
_cell.angle_alpha   90.00
_cell.angle_beta   90.00
_cell.angle_gamma   90.00
#
_symmetry.space_group_name_H-M   'P 1'
#
loop_
_entity.id
_entity.type
_entity.pdbx_description
1 polymer ?
#
loop_
_entity_poly.entity_id
_entity_poly.type
_entity_poly.pdbx_seq_one_letter_code
_entity_poly.pdbx_strand_id
1 'polypeptide(L)' 'MSLAEIKTAVDQLSPKELAELAAFIRERDSAAWDREIDEDFSETGRLRRVLDEVRDDARAGRLEELP' A
#
# COMPACT_ATOMS: atom_id res chain seq x y z
N MET A 1 5.09 -26.23 -5.32
CA MET A 1 4.63 -25.79 -3.99
C MET A 1 3.30 -25.08 -4.17
N SER A 2 2.26 -25.52 -3.49
CA SER A 2 0.92 -24.96 -3.51
C SER A 2 0.74 -23.95 -2.37
N LEU A 3 -0.28 -23.08 -2.47
CA LEU A 3 -0.63 -22.17 -1.38
C LEU A 3 -0.98 -22.93 -0.08
N ALA A 4 -1.59 -24.11 -0.20
CA ALA A 4 -1.90 -24.95 0.95
C ALA A 4 -0.62 -25.45 1.65
N GLU A 5 0.39 -25.90 0.88
CA GLU A 5 1.68 -26.32 1.43
C GLU A 5 2.41 -25.15 2.11
N ILE A 6 2.36 -23.94 1.53
CA ILE A 6 2.94 -22.74 2.14
C ILE A 6 2.25 -22.42 3.47
N LYS A 7 0.91 -22.43 3.52
CA LYS A 7 0.16 -22.17 4.76
C LYS A 7 0.53 -23.15 5.88
N THR A 8 0.60 -24.44 5.57
CA THR A 8 1.06 -25.45 6.53
C THR A 8 2.48 -25.19 7.01
N ALA A 9 3.38 -24.74 6.13
CA ALA A 9 4.74 -24.38 6.53
C ALA A 9 4.78 -23.13 7.43
N VAL A 10 3.93 -22.13 7.16
CA VAL A 10 3.78 -20.93 8.01
C VAL A 10 3.32 -21.30 9.42
N ASP A 11 2.38 -22.24 9.56
CA ASP A 11 1.87 -22.70 10.86
C ASP A 11 2.95 -23.38 11.73
N GLN A 12 4.06 -23.82 11.13
CA GLN A 12 5.17 -24.47 11.81
C GLN A 12 6.30 -23.51 12.22
N LEU A 13 6.22 -22.24 11.80
CA LEU A 13 7.27 -21.26 12.10
C LEU A 13 7.29 -20.87 13.58
N SER A 14 8.49 -20.68 14.11
CA SER A 14 8.64 -19.98 15.38
C SER A 14 8.17 -18.52 15.26
N PRO A 15 7.85 -17.83 16.37
CA PRO A 15 7.46 -16.42 16.34
C PRO A 15 8.50 -15.51 15.65
N LYS A 16 9.79 -15.85 15.74
CA LYS A 16 10.87 -15.10 15.10
C LYS A 16 10.84 -15.27 13.58
N GLU A 17 10.76 -16.52 13.11
CA GLU A 17 10.72 -16.81 11.67
C GLU A 17 9.45 -16.28 11.03
N LEU A 18 8.32 -16.32 11.75
CA LEU A 18 7.08 -15.70 11.30
C LEU A 18 7.23 -14.19 11.13
N ALA A 19 7.90 -13.51 12.07
CA ALA A 19 8.15 -12.07 11.96
C ALA A 19 9.07 -11.73 10.77
N GLU A 20 10.10 -12.55 10.52
CA GLU A 20 10.99 -12.40 9.37
C GLU A 20 10.22 -12.60 8.05
N LEU A 21 9.37 -13.64 7.95
CA LEU A 21 8.52 -13.87 6.79
C LEU A 21 7.51 -12.73 6.58
N ALA A 22 6.90 -12.23 7.65
CA ALA A 22 5.96 -11.11 7.56
C ALA A 22 6.64 -9.82 7.06
N ALA A 23 7.89 -9.55 7.48
CA ALA A 23 8.66 -8.42 6.97
C ALA A 23 8.96 -8.57 5.47
N PHE A 24 9.36 -9.77 5.04
CA PHE A 24 9.63 -10.10 3.64
C PHE A 24 8.38 -9.94 2.74
N ILE A 25 7.20 -10.36 3.21
CA ILE A 25 5.94 -10.19 2.47
C ILE A 25 5.58 -8.70 2.41
N ARG A 26 5.65 -7.99 3.55
CA ARG A 26 5.34 -6.56 3.63
C ARG A 26 6.16 -5.74 2.64
N GLU A 27 7.45 -5.99 2.51
CA GLU A 27 8.30 -5.27 1.56
C GLU A 27 7.81 -5.41 0.10
N ARG A 28 7.32 -6.59 -0.27
CA ARG A 28 6.78 -6.85 -1.63
C ARG A 28 5.41 -6.23 -1.82
N ASP A 29 4.54 -6.35 -0.82
CA ASP A 29 3.21 -5.75 -0.86
C ASP A 29 3.32 -4.22 -0.91
N SER A 30 4.24 -3.62 -0.13
CA SER A 30 4.54 -2.19 -0.19
C SER A 30 4.99 -1.77 -1.59
N ALA A 31 5.89 -2.50 -2.23
CA ALA A 31 6.34 -2.15 -3.58
C ALA A 31 5.22 -2.27 -4.65
N ALA A 32 4.29 -3.21 -4.47
CA ALA A 32 3.11 -3.30 -5.34
C ALA A 32 2.14 -2.13 -5.09
N TRP A 33 1.93 -1.79 -3.82
CA TRP A 33 1.06 -0.70 -3.41
C TRP A 33 1.59 0.66 -3.84
N ASP A 34 2.91 0.89 -3.77
CA ASP A 34 3.56 2.11 -4.27
C ASP A 34 3.28 2.31 -5.77
N ARG A 35 3.38 1.24 -6.57
CA ARG A 35 3.07 1.29 -8.00
C ARG A 35 1.60 1.59 -8.27
N GLU A 36 0.70 0.98 -7.50
CA GLU A 36 -0.74 1.23 -7.63
C GLU A 36 -1.08 2.70 -7.30
N ILE A 37 -0.46 3.27 -6.27
CA ILE A 37 -0.58 4.70 -5.94
C ILE A 37 -0.09 5.57 -7.10
N ASP A 38 1.09 5.29 -7.65
CA ASP A 38 1.64 6.06 -8.76
C ASP A 38 0.72 6.00 -10.00
N GLU A 39 0.19 4.83 -10.32
CA GLU A 39 -0.77 4.63 -11.41
C GLU A 39 -2.09 5.37 -11.17
N ASP A 40 -2.61 5.32 -9.94
CA ASP A 40 -3.85 5.97 -9.54
C ASP A 40 -3.79 7.49 -9.64
N PHE A 41 -2.64 8.09 -9.32
CA PHE A 41 -2.42 9.54 -9.40
C PHE A 41 -1.82 10.02 -10.73
N SER A 42 -1.55 9.11 -11.66
CA SER A 42 -1.05 9.42 -13.02
C SER A 42 -2.01 10.33 -13.80
N GLU A 43 -1.60 10.85 -14.95
CA GLU A 43 -2.44 11.79 -15.75
C GLU A 43 -3.77 11.20 -16.19
N THR A 44 -3.82 9.90 -16.41
CA THR A 44 -5.05 9.15 -16.75
C THR A 44 -5.51 8.27 -15.60
N GLY A 45 -4.89 8.42 -14.42
CA GLY A 45 -5.15 7.63 -13.23
C GLY A 45 -6.51 7.94 -12.61
N ARG A 46 -7.11 6.94 -11.94
CA ARG A 46 -8.47 7.05 -11.40
C ARG A 46 -8.62 8.14 -10.33
N LEU A 47 -7.53 8.50 -9.64
CA LEU A 47 -7.49 9.52 -8.59
C LEU A 47 -6.97 10.88 -9.08
N ARG A 48 -6.66 11.04 -10.37
CA ARG A 48 -6.19 12.32 -10.91
C ARG A 48 -7.14 13.47 -10.61
N ARG A 49 -8.44 13.25 -10.74
CA ARG A 49 -9.47 14.26 -10.45
C ARG A 49 -9.42 14.70 -8.99
N VAL A 50 -9.31 13.74 -8.07
CA VAL A 50 -9.23 14.02 -6.63
C VAL A 50 -7.98 14.83 -6.31
N LEU A 51 -6.85 14.52 -6.95
CA LEU A 51 -5.61 15.29 -6.81
C LEU A 51 -5.77 16.74 -7.25
N ASP A 52 -6.47 16.97 -8.35
CA ASP A 52 -6.72 18.32 -8.86
C ASP A 52 -7.69 19.09 -7.95
N GLU A 53 -8.73 18.44 -7.42
CA GLU A 53 -9.64 19.01 -6.41
C GLU A 53 -8.89 19.42 -5.12
N VAL A 54 -8.03 18.54 -4.59
CA VAL A 54 -7.20 18.84 -3.40
C VAL A 54 -6.25 20.01 -3.65
N ARG A 55 -5.67 20.12 -4.86
CA ARG A 55 -4.81 21.26 -5.23
C ARG A 55 -5.59 22.57 -5.27
N ASP A 56 -6.82 22.54 -5.77
CA ASP A 56 -7.68 23.72 -5.81
C ASP A 56 -8.15 24.13 -4.41
N ASP A 57 -8.46 23.17 -3.54
CA ASP A 57 -8.76 23.41 -2.12
C ASP A 57 -7.56 24.01 -1.38
N ALA A 58 -6.35 23.48 -1.62
CA ALA A 58 -5.11 24.02 -1.07
C ALA A 58 -4.89 25.48 -1.48
N ARG A 59 -5.03 25.79 -2.78
CA ARG A 59 -4.88 27.16 -3.30
C ARG A 59 -5.93 28.12 -2.74
N ALA A 60 -7.13 27.61 -2.45
CA ALA A 60 -8.22 28.40 -1.90
C ALA A 60 -8.21 28.49 -0.37
N GLY A 61 -7.24 27.85 0.31
CA GLY A 61 -7.17 27.84 1.77
C GLY A 61 -8.32 27.09 2.43
N ARG A 62 -8.86 26.05 1.76
CA ARG A 62 -9.98 25.22 2.27
C ARG A 62 -9.54 23.96 3.01
N LEU A 63 -8.23 23.75 3.18
CA LEU A 63 -7.71 22.60 3.93
C LEU A 63 -7.85 22.84 5.44
N GLU A 64 -8.20 21.79 6.17
CA GLU A 64 -8.22 21.79 7.63
C GLU A 64 -6.88 21.28 8.19
N GLU A 65 -6.50 21.77 9.37
CA GLU A 65 -5.38 21.18 10.10
C GLU A 65 -5.76 19.79 10.61
N LEU A 66 -4.79 18.87 10.57
CA LEU A 66 -4.98 17.55 11.17
C LEU A 66 -5.17 17.68 12.69
N PRO A 67 -6.06 16.88 13.30
CA PRO A 67 -6.31 16.91 14.75
C PRO A 67 -5.08 16.64 15.61
#